data_AF-A0A413R8L1-F1
#
_entry.id   AF-A0A413R8L1-F1
#
_cell.length_a   1.000
_cell.length_b   1.000
_cell.length_c   1.000
_cell.angle_alpha   90.00
_cell.angle_beta   90.00
_cell.angle_gamma   90.00
#
_symmetry.space_group_name_H-M   'P 1'
#
loop_
_entity.id
_entity.type
_entity.pdbx_description
1 polymer ?
#
loop_
_entity_poly.entity_id
_entity_poly.type
_entity_poly.pdbx_seq_one_letter_code
_entity_poly.pdbx_strand_id
1 'polypeptide(L)' 'MISLNDVEVYIGENLLFPTTYTVAKSVKKSLEQNEEEMLSVDKSIGIYAPDGEMESILFGEKGYYEFL' A
#
# COMPACT_ATOMS: atom_id res chain seq x y z
N MET A 1 9.83 11.22 9.90
CA MET A 1 8.58 11.12 9.13
C MET A 1 8.62 12.17 8.05
N ILE A 2 8.77 11.76 6.80
CA ILE A 2 8.68 12.68 5.65
C ILE A 2 7.23 12.62 5.19
N SER A 3 6.53 13.75 5.20
CA SER A 3 5.22 13.86 4.57
C SER A 3 5.42 14.44 3.18
N LEU A 4 4.96 13.72 2.17
CA LEU A 4 5.01 14.15 0.79
C LEU A 4 3.55 14.24 0.32
N ASN A 5 3.15 15.42 -0.14
CA ASN A 5 1.83 15.62 -0.74
C ASN A 5 1.90 15.26 -2.22
N ASP A 6 0.85 14.64 -2.76
CA ASP A 6 0.72 14.27 -4.18
C ASP A 6 1.85 13.35 -4.68
N VAL A 7 2.14 12.27 -3.94
CA VAL A 7 3.12 11.26 -4.36
C VAL A 7 2.50 10.16 -5.16
N GLU A 8 3.11 9.87 -6.29
CA GLU A 8 2.89 8.64 -7.03
C GLU A 8 3.97 7.61 -6.72
N VAL A 9 3.54 6.37 -6.48
CA VAL A 9 4.42 5.21 -6.26
C VAL A 9 4.20 4.21 -7.36
N TYR A 10 5.29 3.76 -7.98
CA TYR A 10 5.26 2.78 -9.07
C TYR A 10 6.03 1.51 -8.70
N ILE A 11 5.53 0.36 -9.18
CA ILE A 11 6.31 -0.88 -9.28
C ILE A 11 6.55 -1.16 -10.77
N GLY A 12 7.79 -0.90 -11.21
CA GLY A 12 8.10 -0.85 -12.63
C GLY A 12 7.36 0.33 -13.28
N GLU A 13 6.53 0.05 -14.29
CA GLU A 13 5.72 1.05 -14.99
C GLU A 13 4.28 1.15 -14.45
N ASN A 14 3.92 0.35 -13.45
CA ASN A 14 2.55 0.27 -12.96
C ASN A 14 2.36 1.14 -11.70
N LEU A 15 1.36 2.02 -11.74
CA LEU A 15 0.96 2.87 -10.61
C LEU A 15 0.36 2.02 -9.49
N LEU A 16 0.92 2.14 -8.29
CA LEU A 16 0.48 1.46 -7.08
C LEU A 16 -0.27 2.38 -6.11
N PHE A 17 0.10 3.67 -6.04
CA PHE A 17 -0.50 4.65 -5.13
C PHE A 17 -0.37 6.06 -5.72
N PRO A 18 -1.39 6.94 -5.61
CA PRO A 18 -2.76 6.62 -5.20
C PRO A 18 -3.50 5.87 -6.32
N THR A 19 -4.32 4.89 -5.96
CA THR A 19 -5.14 4.13 -6.91
C THR A 19 -6.33 3.48 -6.19
N THR A 20 -6.94 2.45 -6.79
CA THR A 20 -8.01 1.65 -6.18
C THR A 20 -7.51 0.29 -5.70
N TYR A 21 -8.23 -0.35 -4.78
CA TYR A 21 -7.93 -1.72 -4.33
C TYR A 21 -7.78 -2.72 -5.48
N THR A 22 -8.64 -2.62 -6.49
CA THR A 22 -8.60 -3.50 -7.66
C THR A 22 -7.30 -3.33 -8.45
N VAL A 23 -6.89 -2.08 -8.69
CA VAL A 23 -5.65 -1.78 -9.41
C VAL A 23 -4.44 -2.22 -8.58
N ALA A 24 -4.37 -1.85 -7.30
CA ALA A 24 -3.25 -2.22 -6.44
C ALA A 24 -3.08 -3.74 -6.30
N LYS A 25 -4.18 -4.52 -6.16
CA LYS A 25 -4.13 -6.00 -6.19
C LYS A 25 -3.62 -6.56 -7.52
N SER A 26 -3.95 -5.91 -8.63
CA SER A 26 -3.50 -6.32 -9.96
C SER A 26 -1.98 -6.11 -10.13
N VAL A 27 -1.46 -5.01 -9.59
CA VAL A 27 -0.02 -4.67 -9.61
C VAL A 27 0.76 -5.55 -8.64
N LYS A 28 0.22 -5.77 -7.44
CA LYS A 28 0.89 -6.49 -6.36
C LYS A 28 -0.07 -7.45 -5.66
N LYS A 29 -0.07 -8.70 -6.14
CA LYS A 29 -0.95 -9.78 -5.63
C LYS A 29 -0.77 -10.14 -4.15
N SER A 30 0.36 -9.77 -3.54
CA SER A 30 0.60 -10.02 -2.11
C SER A 30 -0.03 -8.97 -1.20
N LEU A 31 -0.66 -7.92 -1.76
CA LEU A 31 -1.48 -7.00 -1.00
C LEU A 31 -2.83 -7.66 -0.69
N GLU A 32 -3.02 -7.98 0.58
CA GLU A 32 -4.29 -8.40 1.15
C GLU A 32 -5.06 -7.16 1.61
N GLN A 33 -6.39 -7.20 1.52
CA GLN A 33 -7.23 -6.05 1.84
C GLN A 33 -8.06 -6.37 3.09
N ASN A 34 -8.08 -5.42 4.03
CA ASN A 34 -8.97 -5.39 5.19
C ASN A 34 -10.01 -4.25 5.02
N GLU A 35 -10.76 -3.93 6.08
CA GLU A 35 -11.83 -2.92 6.02
C GLU A 35 -11.31 -1.52 5.64
N GLU A 36 -10.13 -1.13 6.13
CA GLU A 36 -9.58 0.23 5.99
C GLU A 36 -8.19 0.29 5.35
N GLU A 37 -7.62 -0.85 4.94
CA GLU A 37 -6.22 -0.89 4.50
C GLU A 37 -5.91 -2.05 3.54
N MET A 38 -4.75 -1.95 2.89
CA MET A 38 -4.10 -3.07 2.22
C MET A 38 -2.70 -3.33 2.79
N LEU A 39 -2.39 -4.60 3.08
CA LEU A 39 -1.11 -5.00 3.66
C LEU A 39 -0.44 -6.10 2.85
N SER A 40 0.87 -5.98 2.64
CA SER A 40 1.75 -7.03 2.12
C SER A 40 2.83 -7.28 3.16
N VAL A 41 2.59 -8.24 4.05
CA VAL A 41 3.50 -8.58 5.16
C VAL A 41 4.89 -8.95 4.63
N ASP A 42 4.93 -9.79 3.59
CA ASP A 42 6.18 -10.28 2.98
C ASP A 42 7.06 -9.18 2.38
N LYS A 43 6.45 -8.06 1.93
CA LYS A 43 7.16 -6.90 1.39
C LYS A 43 7.23 -5.73 2.35
N SER A 44 6.60 -5.85 3.51
CA SER A 44 6.50 -4.78 4.49
C SER A 44 5.92 -3.49 3.89
N ILE A 45 4.84 -3.62 3.11
CA ILE A 45 4.11 -2.49 2.49
C ILE A 45 2.71 -2.41 3.08
N GLY A 46 2.28 -1.20 3.46
CA GLY A 46 0.91 -0.93 3.87
C GLY A 46 0.32 0.28 3.17
N ILE A 47 -0.94 0.20 2.78
CA ILE A 47 -1.69 1.30 2.19
C ILE A 47 -2.90 1.54 3.09
N TYR A 48 -2.98 2.72 3.68
CA TYR A 48 -4.15 3.14 4.44
C TYR A 48 -5.16 3.75 3.48
N ALA A 49 -6.38 3.23 3.49
CA ALA A 49 -7.43 3.61 2.56
C ALA A 49 -8.83 3.52 3.22
N PRO A 50 -9.10 4.34 4.25
CA PRO A 50 -10.42 4.41 4.85
C PRO A 50 -11.44 4.79 3.76
N ASP A 51 -12.63 4.20 3.81
CA ASP A 51 -13.69 4.39 2.81
C ASP A 51 -13.31 4.02 1.36
N GLY A 52 -12.17 3.35 1.15
CA GLY A 52 -11.68 2.90 -0.15
C GLY A 52 -10.80 3.92 -0.89
N GLU A 53 -10.54 5.09 -0.31
CA GLU A 53 -9.69 6.14 -0.89
C GLU A 53 -8.29 6.09 -0.27
N MET A 54 -7.25 5.94 -1.09
CA MET A 54 -5.88 5.79 -0.61
C MET A 54 -5.32 7.11 -0.07
N GLU A 55 -5.11 7.18 1.24
CA GLU A 55 -4.60 8.38 1.92
C GLU A 55 -3.10 8.33 2.16
N SER A 56 -2.55 7.15 2.44
CA SER A 56 -1.11 7.00 2.69
C SER A 56 -0.58 5.62 2.31
N ILE A 57 0.73 5.58 2.02
CA ILE A 57 1.48 4.36 1.79
C ILE A 57 2.73 4.34 2.65
N LEU A 58 2.99 3.21 3.30
CA LEU A 58 4.12 2.97 4.18
C LEU A 58 5.00 1.84 3.64
N PHE A 59 6.31 2.07 3.72
CA PHE A 59 7.34 1.07 3.46
C PHE A 59 8.11 0.83 4.75
N GLY A 60 7.87 -0.32 5.37
CA GLY A 60 8.58 -0.77 6.56
C GLY A 60 9.86 -1.52 6.23
N GLU A 61 10.73 -1.66 7.22
CA GLU A 61 11.79 -2.67 7.16
C GLU A 61 11.18 -4.08 7.18
N LYS A 62 11.95 -5.06 6.70
CA LYS A 62 11.53 -6.46 6.73
C LYS A 62 11.10 -6.86 8.16
N GLY A 63 9.88 -7.37 8.28
CA GLY A 63 9.31 -7.79 9.56
C GLY A 63 8.43 -6.75 10.24
N TYR A 64 8.32 -5.54 9.67
CA TYR A 64 7.51 -4.45 10.25
C TYR A 64 6.05 -4.84 10.51
N TYR A 65 5.46 -5.65 9.62
CA TYR A 65 4.08 -6.14 9.73
C TYR A 65 3.96 -7.60 10.20
N GLU A 66 5.05 -8.24 10.63
CA GLU A 66 4.99 -9.64 11.11
C GLU A 66 4.31 -9.78 12.49
N PHE A 67 4.04 -8.66 13.18
CA PHE A 67 3.45 -8.60 14.51
C PHE A 67 2.01 -8.05 14.54
N LEU A 68 1.39 -7.87 13.36
CA LEU A 68 -0.02 -7.49 13.22
C LEU A 68 -0.95 -8.71 13.21
#